data_AF-L9WKS1-F1
#
_entry.id   AF-L9WKS1-F1
#
_cell.length_a   1.000
_cell.length_b   1.000
_cell.length_c   1.000
_cell.angle_alpha   90.00
_cell.angle_beta   90.00
_cell.angle_gamma   90.00
#
_symmetry.space_group_name_H-M   'P 1'
#
loop_
_entity.id
_entity.type
_entity.pdbx_description
1 polymer ?
#
loop_
_entity_poly.entity_id
_entity_poly.type
_entity_poly.pdbx_seq_one_letter_code
_entity_poly.pdbx_strand_id
1 'polypeptide(L)'
;MATAATSLGLVGSASAQDDYEVIEASGQSITVADGESWENKLIDMTTGQDVSITTTGSDWTIRNVGFHGRNESGAGTATFAISDAGGESTIENVYLGDGSDDRNGSSTGHGQTAFWVNPDHAGHIDMQNVNIQGFADNAVYGSAPGNGGGGTIHIDSCFAANCYVSHFRLATEGSKVTNSSILVDDEGYAGRGIWAWAPGTIEVENCQIEMNGNHTAIDAGANGQGTQVVVADTDYDEQAGIAEHAGSNVQLEGDTGTDPEAIIPDGTPTSAEAAAAGDD
;
A
#
# COMPACT_ATOMS: atom_id res chain seq x y z
N MET A 1 7.34 -25.59 -34.35
CA MET A 1 6.10 -25.67 -33.54
C MET A 1 5.94 -24.31 -32.90
N ALA A 2 5.12 -23.44 -33.49
CA ALA A 2 4.86 -22.10 -32.96
C ALA A 2 3.68 -22.22 -31.99
N THR A 3 3.93 -21.95 -30.71
CA THR A 3 2.88 -21.89 -29.69
C THR A 3 2.19 -20.55 -29.84
N ALA A 4 0.94 -20.56 -30.32
CA ALA A 4 0.10 -19.39 -30.36
C ALA A 4 -0.36 -19.05 -28.93
N ALA A 5 0.06 -17.89 -28.43
CA ALA A 5 -0.54 -17.29 -27.23
C ALA A 5 -1.97 -16.90 -27.58
N THR A 6 -2.94 -17.46 -26.85
CA THR A 6 -4.35 -17.10 -26.99
C THR A 6 -4.62 -16.01 -25.96
N SER A 7 -4.65 -14.75 -26.39
CA SER A 7 -5.16 -13.66 -25.56
C SER A 7 -6.68 -13.79 -25.49
N LEU A 8 -7.18 -14.26 -24.34
CA LEU A 8 -8.59 -14.16 -24.01
C LEU A 8 -8.85 -12.71 -23.57
N GLY A 9 -9.23 -11.86 -24.52
CA GLY A 9 -9.82 -10.57 -24.21
C GLY A 9 -11.18 -10.79 -23.56
N LEU A 10 -11.24 -10.70 -22.23
CA LEU A 10 -12.49 -10.51 -21.50
C LEU A 10 -12.99 -9.10 -21.83
N VAL A 11 -14.07 -9.02 -22.59
CA VAL A 11 -14.81 -7.78 -22.80
C VAL A 11 -15.65 -7.55 -21.55
N GLY A 12 -15.06 -6.87 -20.56
CA GLY A 12 -15.83 -6.24 -19.49
C GLY A 12 -16.77 -5.20 -20.11
N SER A 13 -18.00 -5.10 -19.62
CA SER A 13 -18.94 -4.09 -20.09
C SER A 13 -18.56 -2.74 -19.48
N ALA A 14 -17.59 -2.06 -20.08
CA ALA A 14 -17.21 -0.70 -19.69
C ALA A 14 -18.34 0.27 -20.07
N SER A 15 -19.02 0.84 -19.08
CA SER A 15 -19.75 2.09 -19.27
C SER A 15 -18.82 3.22 -18.90
N ALA A 16 -18.36 3.99 -19.89
CA ALA A 16 -17.69 5.25 -19.61
C ALA A 16 -18.73 6.24 -19.06
N GLN A 17 -18.50 6.76 -17.85
CA GLN A 17 -18.89 8.15 -17.57
C GLN A 17 -17.81 9.01 -18.25
N ASP A 18 -18.12 10.23 -18.71
CA ASP A 18 -17.27 10.96 -19.65
C ASP A 18 -15.81 11.19 -19.18
N ASP A 19 -15.51 10.96 -17.89
CA ASP A 19 -14.22 11.21 -17.24
C ASP A 19 -13.43 9.93 -16.85
N TYR A 20 -14.07 8.74 -16.76
CA TYR A 20 -13.38 7.48 -16.38
C TYR A 20 -14.09 6.21 -16.87
N GLU A 21 -13.33 5.11 -16.92
CA GLU A 21 -13.85 3.77 -17.21
C GLU A 21 -14.33 3.07 -15.94
N VAL A 22 -15.56 2.56 -15.94
CA VAL A 22 -16.07 1.70 -14.85
C VAL A 22 -15.79 0.23 -15.15
N ILE A 23 -15.18 -0.47 -14.20
CA ILE A 23 -14.89 -1.92 -14.25
C ILE A 23 -15.59 -2.60 -13.08
N GLU A 24 -16.58 -3.44 -13.38
CA GLU A 24 -17.23 -4.29 -12.36
C GLU A 24 -16.27 -5.41 -11.91
N ALA A 25 -16.09 -5.57 -10.61
CA ALA A 25 -15.37 -6.71 -10.05
C ALA A 25 -16.15 -8.01 -10.31
N SER A 26 -15.47 -9.04 -10.80
CA SER A 26 -16.04 -10.35 -11.13
C SER A 26 -15.11 -11.52 -10.81
N GLY A 27 -14.04 -11.26 -10.04
CA GLY A 27 -12.97 -12.21 -9.76
C GLY A 27 -11.88 -12.24 -10.83
N GLN A 28 -11.81 -11.21 -11.69
CA GLN A 28 -10.84 -11.13 -12.78
C GLN A 28 -9.44 -10.70 -12.32
N SER A 29 -8.45 -11.01 -13.17
CA SER A 29 -7.12 -10.43 -13.07
C SER A 29 -6.87 -9.44 -14.21
N ILE A 30 -6.23 -8.33 -13.90
CA ILE A 30 -5.78 -7.30 -14.83
C ILE A 30 -4.26 -7.26 -14.78
N THR A 31 -3.61 -7.16 -15.93
CA THR A 31 -2.15 -7.02 -16.02
C THR A 31 -1.81 -5.65 -16.59
N VAL A 32 -0.94 -4.91 -15.89
CA VAL A 32 -0.31 -3.68 -16.38
C VAL A 32 1.12 -4.04 -16.78
N ALA A 33 1.45 -3.85 -18.06
CA ALA A 33 2.70 -4.30 -18.64
C ALA A 33 3.79 -3.22 -18.63
N ASP A 34 4.98 -3.63 -19.07
CA ASP A 34 6.16 -2.78 -19.23
C ASP A 34 5.84 -1.50 -20.01
N GLY A 35 6.13 -0.34 -19.42
CA GLY A 35 5.86 0.97 -20.00
C GLY A 35 4.38 1.36 -20.14
N GLU A 36 3.45 0.59 -19.60
CA GLU A 36 2.01 0.84 -19.71
C GLU A 36 1.54 1.88 -18.69
N SER A 37 0.66 2.80 -19.13
CA SER A 37 -0.11 3.66 -18.23
C SER A 37 -1.54 3.13 -18.11
N TRP A 38 -1.95 2.79 -16.89
CA TRP A 38 -3.29 2.33 -16.56
C TRP A 38 -4.01 3.37 -15.70
N GLU A 39 -4.90 4.13 -16.34
CA GLU A 39 -5.40 5.37 -15.76
C GLU A 39 -6.92 5.57 -15.86
N ASN A 40 -7.45 6.41 -14.95
CA ASN A 40 -8.84 6.90 -14.90
C ASN A 40 -9.85 5.75 -14.86
N LYS A 41 -9.78 4.98 -13.77
CA LYS A 41 -10.59 3.78 -13.55
C LYS A 41 -11.41 3.91 -12.27
N LEU A 42 -12.69 3.57 -12.36
CA LEU A 42 -13.53 3.29 -11.20
C LEU A 42 -13.80 1.79 -11.15
N ILE A 43 -13.24 1.13 -10.14
CA ILE A 43 -13.47 -0.28 -9.89
C ILE A 43 -14.70 -0.41 -8.99
N ASP A 44 -15.76 -1.03 -9.49
CA ASP A 44 -16.97 -1.31 -8.71
C ASP A 44 -16.83 -2.66 -7.99
N MET A 45 -16.56 -2.59 -6.67
CA MET A 45 -16.44 -3.72 -5.76
C MET A 45 -17.78 -4.12 -5.13
N THR A 46 -18.88 -3.39 -5.38
CA THR A 46 -20.21 -3.66 -4.79
C THR A 46 -20.84 -4.96 -5.28
N THR A 47 -20.24 -5.58 -6.31
CA THR A 47 -20.60 -6.93 -6.78
C THR A 47 -20.28 -8.02 -5.74
N GLY A 48 -19.44 -7.71 -4.73
CA GLY A 48 -18.95 -8.65 -3.73
C GLY A 48 -17.87 -9.60 -4.25
N GLN A 49 -17.37 -9.38 -5.47
CA GLN A 49 -16.31 -10.17 -6.09
C GLN A 49 -14.97 -9.44 -6.01
N ASP A 50 -13.89 -10.19 -6.25
CA ASP A 50 -12.53 -9.65 -6.20
C ASP A 50 -12.10 -9.05 -7.54
N VAL A 51 -11.01 -8.28 -7.52
CA VAL A 51 -10.17 -7.99 -8.68
C VAL A 51 -8.71 -7.98 -8.23
N SER A 52 -7.84 -8.57 -9.03
CA SER A 52 -6.40 -8.52 -8.78
C SER A 52 -5.68 -7.85 -9.94
N ILE A 53 -4.91 -6.82 -9.63
CA ILE A 53 -4.09 -6.08 -10.59
C ILE A 53 -2.65 -6.52 -10.37
N THR A 54 -2.00 -6.99 -11.44
CA THR A 54 -0.60 -7.42 -11.41
C THR A 54 0.22 -6.57 -12.37
N THR A 55 1.35 -6.06 -11.91
CA THR A 55 2.30 -5.37 -12.79
C THR A 55 3.39 -6.33 -13.28
N THR A 56 3.89 -6.09 -14.48
CA THR A 56 5.01 -6.86 -15.07
C THR A 56 5.89 -5.94 -15.88
N GLY A 57 7.21 -6.19 -15.87
CA GLY A 57 8.17 -5.30 -16.52
C GLY A 57 8.62 -4.20 -15.58
N SER A 58 8.77 -2.99 -16.11
CA SER A 58 9.19 -1.76 -15.43
C SER A 58 8.53 -0.55 -16.10
N ASP A 59 8.75 0.65 -15.59
CA ASP A 59 8.35 1.93 -16.21
C ASP A 59 6.84 2.07 -16.47
N TRP A 60 6.01 1.30 -15.76
CA TRP A 60 4.55 1.43 -15.76
C TRP A 60 4.06 2.54 -14.82
N THR A 61 2.85 3.04 -15.09
CA THR A 61 2.13 4.03 -14.28
C THR A 61 0.72 3.54 -13.99
N ILE A 62 0.31 3.63 -12.72
CA ILE A 62 -1.08 3.48 -12.29
C ILE A 62 -1.51 4.83 -11.71
N ARG A 63 -2.50 5.48 -12.33
CA ARG A 63 -2.92 6.84 -11.96
C ARG A 63 -4.43 6.99 -11.95
N ASN A 64 -4.98 7.74 -11.00
CA ASN A 64 -6.42 8.08 -10.97
C ASN A 64 -7.29 6.81 -10.95
N VAL A 65 -7.13 6.00 -9.90
CA VAL A 65 -7.88 4.74 -9.76
C VAL A 65 -8.61 4.70 -8.43
N GLY A 66 -9.93 4.61 -8.47
CA GLY A 66 -10.77 4.48 -7.29
C GLY A 66 -11.44 3.11 -7.19
N PHE A 67 -11.53 2.59 -5.97
CA PHE A 67 -12.26 1.36 -5.66
C PHE A 67 -13.51 1.70 -4.83
N HIS A 68 -14.68 1.55 -5.45
CA HIS A 68 -15.98 1.82 -4.84
C HIS A 68 -16.58 0.54 -4.24
N GLY A 69 -16.78 0.52 -2.93
CA GLY A 69 -17.29 -0.62 -2.18
C GLY A 69 -16.19 -1.42 -1.49
N ARG A 70 -16.57 -2.05 -0.37
CA ARG A 70 -15.70 -2.93 0.42
C ARG A 70 -15.45 -4.24 -0.32
N ASN A 71 -14.21 -4.74 -0.31
CA ASN A 71 -13.91 -6.07 -0.84
C ASN A 71 -14.47 -7.15 0.10
N GLU A 72 -15.55 -7.79 -0.35
CA GLU A 72 -16.28 -8.85 0.35
C GLU A 72 -16.09 -10.24 -0.31
N SER A 73 -15.06 -10.40 -1.15
CA SER A 73 -14.81 -11.68 -1.81
C SER A 73 -14.35 -12.77 -0.84
N GLY A 74 -13.67 -12.36 0.24
CA GLY A 74 -12.97 -13.26 1.16
C GLY A 74 -11.83 -14.04 0.51
N ALA A 75 -11.28 -13.57 -0.62
CA ALA A 75 -10.25 -14.28 -1.36
C ALA A 75 -8.91 -14.34 -0.60
N GLY A 76 -8.57 -13.29 0.17
CA GLY A 76 -7.29 -13.17 0.88
C GLY A 76 -6.11 -12.96 -0.08
N THR A 77 -6.35 -12.22 -1.17
CA THR A 77 -5.37 -11.88 -2.20
C THR A 77 -4.76 -10.50 -1.93
N ALA A 78 -3.81 -10.10 -2.77
CA ALA A 78 -3.45 -8.70 -2.87
C ALA A 78 -4.30 -8.04 -3.96
N THR A 79 -4.87 -6.87 -3.69
CA THR A 79 -5.55 -6.07 -4.73
C THR A 79 -4.55 -5.67 -5.81
N PHE A 80 -3.38 -5.21 -5.40
CA PHE A 80 -2.23 -4.96 -6.27
C PHE A 80 -1.07 -5.89 -5.92
N ALA A 81 -0.61 -6.67 -6.89
CA ALA A 81 0.64 -7.42 -6.83
C ALA A 81 1.64 -6.73 -7.76
N ILE A 82 2.56 -5.96 -7.16
CA ILE A 82 3.46 -5.09 -7.92
C ILE A 82 4.90 -5.61 -7.89
N SER A 83 5.58 -5.44 -9.00
CA SER A 83 6.99 -5.79 -9.14
C SER A 83 7.60 -5.02 -10.30
N ASP A 84 8.88 -4.71 -10.16
CA ASP A 84 9.71 -4.20 -11.23
C ASP A 84 10.94 -5.07 -11.36
N ALA A 85 11.33 -5.38 -12.58
CA ALA A 85 12.58 -6.08 -12.84
C ALA A 85 13.82 -5.15 -12.69
N GLY A 86 13.58 -3.84 -12.53
CA GLY A 86 14.53 -2.71 -12.51
C GLY A 86 13.78 -1.42 -12.87
N GLY A 87 14.46 -0.30 -13.09
CA GLY A 87 13.76 0.94 -13.51
C GLY A 87 12.88 1.57 -12.42
N GLU A 88 11.95 2.43 -12.83
CA GLU A 88 11.15 3.25 -11.92
C GLU A 88 9.67 3.27 -12.35
N SER A 89 8.76 2.95 -11.43
CA SER A 89 7.33 2.92 -11.67
C SER A 89 6.54 3.76 -10.68
N THR A 90 5.32 4.13 -11.08
CA THR A 90 4.53 5.13 -10.36
C THR A 90 3.13 4.61 -10.03
N ILE A 91 2.70 4.87 -8.80
CA ILE A 91 1.33 4.71 -8.33
C ILE A 91 0.90 6.05 -7.76
N GLU A 92 -0.08 6.70 -8.37
CA GLU A 92 -0.51 8.01 -7.90
C GLU A 92 -2.03 8.20 -7.94
N ASN A 93 -2.54 8.98 -6.99
CA ASN A 93 -3.97 9.32 -6.90
C ASN A 93 -4.86 8.07 -6.92
N VAL A 94 -4.68 7.19 -5.93
CA VAL A 94 -5.42 5.92 -5.82
C VAL A 94 -6.22 5.91 -4.52
N TYR A 95 -7.50 5.54 -4.62
CA TYR A 95 -8.39 5.39 -3.47
C TYR A 95 -8.81 3.92 -3.25
N LEU A 96 -8.51 3.42 -2.06
CA LEU A 96 -8.84 2.10 -1.53
C LEU A 96 -9.42 2.23 -0.11
N GLY A 97 -10.13 3.33 0.19
CA GLY A 97 -10.61 3.66 1.53
C GLY A 97 -11.79 2.82 2.02
N ASP A 98 -12.46 2.06 1.14
CA ASP A 98 -13.59 1.22 1.52
C ASP A 98 -13.15 -0.17 2.07
N GLY A 99 -11.86 -0.49 1.93
CA GLY A 99 -11.20 -1.62 2.58
C GLY A 99 -11.65 -3.02 2.16
N SER A 100 -11.40 -3.98 3.05
CA SER A 100 -11.76 -5.38 2.87
C SER A 100 -12.48 -5.93 4.10
N ASP A 101 -13.21 -7.02 3.95
CA ASP A 101 -13.70 -7.76 5.11
C ASP A 101 -12.62 -8.66 5.74
N ASP A 102 -12.98 -9.34 6.82
CA ASP A 102 -12.12 -10.22 7.61
C ASP A 102 -12.04 -11.66 7.06
N ARG A 103 -12.78 -11.96 5.98
CA ARG A 103 -12.79 -13.32 5.41
C ARG A 103 -11.47 -13.57 4.69
N ASN A 104 -10.98 -14.80 4.85
CA ASN A 104 -9.71 -15.19 4.30
C ASN A 104 -9.75 -16.62 3.74
N GLY A 105 -9.77 -16.75 2.42
CA GLY A 105 -9.65 -17.99 1.67
C GLY A 105 -8.20 -18.37 1.35
N SER A 106 -7.22 -17.54 1.70
CA SER A 106 -5.81 -17.73 1.41
C SER A 106 -5.20 -18.84 2.26
N SER A 107 -4.44 -19.72 1.61
CA SER A 107 -3.72 -20.81 2.28
C SER A 107 -2.52 -20.33 3.10
N THR A 108 -2.09 -19.08 2.89
CA THR A 108 -0.97 -18.48 3.64
C THR A 108 -1.42 -17.94 5.01
N GLY A 109 -2.73 -17.80 5.23
CA GLY A 109 -3.29 -17.17 6.43
C GLY A 109 -3.23 -15.64 6.41
N HIS A 110 -2.69 -15.03 5.35
CA HIS A 110 -2.70 -13.58 5.12
C HIS A 110 -4.06 -13.12 4.62
N GLY A 111 -4.61 -12.08 5.24
CA GLY A 111 -5.87 -11.46 4.83
C GLY A 111 -5.70 -10.66 3.53
N GLN A 112 -6.76 -9.99 3.09
CA GLN A 112 -6.65 -9.11 1.93
C GLN A 112 -5.63 -8.00 2.21
N THR A 113 -4.65 -7.85 1.31
CA THR A 113 -3.64 -6.79 1.33
C THR A 113 -3.91 -5.80 0.20
N ALA A 114 -3.75 -4.49 0.42
CA ALA A 114 -3.94 -3.54 -0.67
C ALA A 114 -2.81 -3.64 -1.70
N PHE A 115 -1.56 -3.43 -1.28
CA PHE A 115 -0.38 -3.59 -2.12
C PHE A 115 0.56 -4.66 -1.56
N TRP A 116 0.86 -5.68 -2.35
CA TRP A 116 1.93 -6.63 -2.10
C TRP A 116 3.05 -6.43 -3.12
N VAL A 117 4.26 -6.21 -2.62
CA VAL A 117 5.44 -6.08 -3.47
C VAL A 117 6.14 -7.42 -3.56
N ASN A 118 6.40 -7.87 -4.78
CA ASN A 118 7.02 -9.16 -5.03
C ASN A 118 8.46 -9.20 -4.45
N PRO A 119 8.90 -10.30 -3.80
CA PRO A 119 10.27 -10.46 -3.36
C PRO A 119 11.34 -10.23 -4.43
N ASP A 120 11.02 -10.47 -5.70
CA ASP A 120 11.94 -10.29 -6.83
C ASP A 120 11.96 -8.84 -7.36
N HIS A 121 11.16 -7.92 -6.82
CA HIS A 121 11.19 -6.51 -7.18
C HIS A 121 12.58 -5.91 -6.92
N ALA A 122 13.20 -5.38 -7.96
CA ALA A 122 14.56 -4.86 -7.98
C ALA A 122 14.66 -3.40 -8.51
N GLY A 123 13.51 -2.78 -8.77
CA GLY A 123 13.40 -1.40 -9.24
C GLY A 123 13.09 -0.42 -8.11
N HIS A 124 12.39 0.64 -8.48
CA HIS A 124 11.93 1.69 -7.59
C HIS A 124 10.44 1.97 -7.85
N ILE A 125 9.64 2.07 -6.79
CA ILE A 125 8.23 2.46 -6.90
C ILE A 125 8.02 3.74 -6.12
N ASP A 126 7.58 4.78 -6.83
CA ASP A 126 7.04 6.01 -6.26
C ASP A 126 5.53 5.84 -6.04
N MET A 127 5.09 5.99 -4.80
CA MET A 127 3.69 5.99 -4.40
C MET A 127 3.32 7.37 -3.87
N GLN A 128 2.39 8.06 -4.52
CA GLN A 128 2.01 9.42 -4.16
C GLN A 128 0.49 9.61 -4.08
N ASN A 129 0.00 10.32 -3.06
CA ASN A 129 -1.43 10.62 -2.93
C ASN A 129 -2.32 9.36 -2.98
N VAL A 130 -1.96 8.34 -2.20
CA VAL A 130 -2.72 7.10 -2.11
C VAL A 130 -3.44 7.02 -0.77
N ASN A 131 -4.73 6.68 -0.81
CA ASN A 131 -5.58 6.53 0.37
C ASN A 131 -5.98 5.06 0.53
N ILE A 132 -5.55 4.40 1.62
CA ILE A 132 -5.78 2.98 1.86
C ILE A 132 -6.38 2.80 3.23
N GLN A 133 -7.56 2.18 3.36
CA GLN A 133 -8.14 2.00 4.67
C GLN A 133 -8.79 0.64 4.85
N GLY A 134 -8.91 0.16 6.09
CA GLY A 134 -9.78 -0.96 6.44
C GLY A 134 -9.39 -2.32 5.84
N PHE A 135 -8.13 -2.54 5.46
CA PHE A 135 -7.67 -3.83 4.94
C PHE A 135 -7.43 -4.84 6.07
N ALA A 136 -7.75 -6.11 5.81
CA ALA A 136 -7.58 -7.19 6.80
C ALA A 136 -6.13 -7.66 6.99
N ASP A 137 -5.20 -7.18 6.16
CA ASP A 137 -3.77 -7.40 6.32
C ASP A 137 -3.00 -6.07 6.23
N ASN A 138 -2.07 -5.87 5.28
CA ASN A 138 -1.30 -4.63 5.20
C ASN A 138 -1.93 -3.61 4.24
N ALA A 139 -1.66 -2.32 4.43
CA ALA A 139 -1.86 -1.32 3.38
C ALA A 139 -0.79 -1.51 2.30
N VAL A 140 0.49 -1.37 2.67
CA VAL A 140 1.63 -1.65 1.80
C VAL A 140 2.52 -2.72 2.43
N TYR A 141 2.53 -3.90 1.84
CA TYR A 141 3.48 -4.96 2.11
C TYR A 141 4.68 -4.85 1.16
N GLY A 142 5.56 -3.91 1.48
CA GLY A 142 6.79 -3.58 0.76
C GLY A 142 8.08 -4.16 1.34
N SER A 143 8.02 -5.00 2.37
CA SER A 143 9.25 -5.56 2.98
C SER A 143 9.79 -6.82 2.29
N ALA A 144 9.01 -7.44 1.42
CA ALA A 144 9.41 -8.71 0.79
C ALA A 144 10.69 -8.61 -0.07
N PRO A 145 10.93 -7.51 -0.83
CA PRO A 145 12.17 -7.30 -1.60
C PRO A 145 13.45 -7.38 -0.76
N GLY A 146 13.40 -7.11 0.55
CA GLY A 146 14.55 -7.26 1.44
C GLY A 146 15.09 -8.69 1.53
N ASN A 147 14.31 -9.70 1.13
CA ASN A 147 14.76 -11.10 1.05
C ASN A 147 15.25 -11.52 -0.35
N GLY A 148 15.26 -10.61 -1.32
CA GLY A 148 15.47 -10.93 -2.73
C GLY A 148 15.99 -9.75 -3.54
N GLY A 149 15.13 -9.21 -4.41
CA GLY A 149 15.46 -8.22 -5.45
C GLY A 149 16.01 -6.90 -4.92
N GLY A 150 15.74 -6.54 -3.67
CA GLY A 150 16.30 -5.34 -3.04
C GLY A 150 15.85 -4.04 -3.70
N GLY A 151 14.68 -4.03 -4.33
CA GLY A 151 14.04 -2.80 -4.81
C GLY A 151 13.52 -1.94 -3.65
N THR A 152 13.15 -0.71 -3.98
CA THR A 152 12.81 0.35 -3.02
C THR A 152 11.43 0.92 -3.28
N ILE A 153 10.81 1.45 -2.23
CA ILE A 153 9.48 2.06 -2.31
C ILE A 153 9.54 3.39 -1.58
N HIS A 154 9.11 4.47 -2.25
CA HIS A 154 8.89 5.77 -1.63
C HIS A 154 7.39 6.00 -1.51
N ILE A 155 6.93 6.28 -0.30
CA ILE A 155 5.53 6.58 0.00
C ILE A 155 5.47 8.06 0.38
N ASP A 156 4.86 8.88 -0.46
CA ASP A 156 4.77 10.32 -0.27
C ASP A 156 3.32 10.79 -0.23
N SER A 157 2.99 11.68 0.71
CA SER A 157 1.66 12.30 0.77
C SER A 157 0.52 11.27 0.80
N CYS A 158 0.72 10.11 1.43
CA CYS A 158 -0.27 9.04 1.48
C CYS A 158 -1.03 9.00 2.81
N PHE A 159 -2.24 8.44 2.80
CA PHE A 159 -3.04 8.19 3.99
C PHE A 159 -3.32 6.70 4.15
N ALA A 160 -3.05 6.15 5.33
CA ALA A 160 -3.41 4.79 5.64
C ALA A 160 -4.17 4.71 6.97
N ALA A 161 -5.31 4.02 7.01
CA ALA A 161 -6.06 3.88 8.25
C ALA A 161 -6.63 2.48 8.48
N ASN A 162 -6.54 1.97 9.71
CA ASN A 162 -7.17 0.72 10.10
C ASN A 162 -6.88 -0.50 9.16
N CYS A 163 -5.63 -0.67 8.69
CA CYS A 163 -5.10 -1.86 7.96
C CYS A 163 -4.40 -2.98 8.81
N TYR A 164 -5.14 -4.00 9.27
CA TYR A 164 -4.90 -4.84 10.46
C TYR A 164 -3.47 -5.21 10.86
N VAL A 165 -2.58 -5.59 9.92
CA VAL A 165 -1.22 -6.05 10.26
C VAL A 165 -0.22 -4.91 10.32
N SER A 166 -0.24 -4.03 9.32
CA SER A 166 0.62 -2.86 9.24
C SER A 166 0.07 -1.89 8.19
N HIS A 167 0.22 -0.60 8.44
CA HIS A 167 -0.05 0.38 7.40
C HIS A 167 1.07 0.34 6.36
N PHE A 168 2.29 0.73 6.74
CA PHE A 168 3.43 0.66 5.84
C PHE A 168 4.49 -0.30 6.36
N ARG A 169 4.66 -1.42 5.67
CA ARG A 169 5.67 -2.43 5.99
C ARG A 169 6.75 -2.41 4.93
N LEU A 170 7.96 -1.96 5.27
CA LEU A 170 9.01 -1.67 4.31
C LEU A 170 10.33 -2.38 4.66
N ALA A 171 11.18 -2.55 3.66
CA ALA A 171 12.56 -2.99 3.79
C ALA A 171 13.41 -2.28 2.72
N THR A 172 14.70 -2.61 2.70
CA THR A 172 15.71 -2.12 1.75
C THR A 172 16.16 -0.70 2.07
N GLU A 173 17.49 -0.50 2.01
CA GLU A 173 18.11 0.82 2.11
C GLU A 173 17.55 1.75 1.01
N GLY A 174 17.12 2.93 1.43
CA GLY A 174 16.58 3.95 0.53
C GLY A 174 15.06 3.90 0.35
N SER A 175 14.35 2.94 0.95
CA SER A 175 12.88 3.04 1.08
C SER A 175 12.49 4.08 2.13
N LYS A 176 11.41 4.83 1.90
CA LYS A 176 11.01 5.93 2.78
C LYS A 176 9.50 6.16 2.84
N VAL A 177 9.07 6.83 3.90
CA VAL A 177 7.73 7.38 4.07
C VAL A 177 7.85 8.87 4.37
N THR A 178 7.24 9.71 3.56
CA THR A 178 7.31 11.17 3.66
C THR A 178 5.93 11.82 3.58
N ASN A 179 5.73 12.92 4.30
CA ASN A 179 4.51 13.75 4.19
C ASN A 179 3.19 12.98 4.38
N SER A 180 3.24 11.82 5.04
CA SER A 180 2.15 10.84 5.05
C SER A 180 1.56 10.71 6.45
N SER A 181 0.33 10.20 6.51
CA SER A 181 -0.39 10.07 7.77
C SER A 181 -0.95 8.66 7.94
N ILE A 182 -0.92 8.20 9.19
CA ILE A 182 -1.48 6.95 9.65
C ILE A 182 -2.49 7.25 10.76
N LEU A 183 -3.67 6.63 10.66
CA LEU A 183 -4.72 6.71 11.67
C LEU A 183 -5.20 5.32 12.08
N VAL A 184 -5.19 5.05 13.37
CA VAL A 184 -6.01 3.98 13.96
C VAL A 184 -7.00 4.64 14.89
N ASP A 185 -8.29 4.48 14.62
CA ASP A 185 -9.39 4.99 15.45
C ASP A 185 -10.37 3.88 15.90
N ASP A 186 -10.18 2.63 15.43
CA ASP A 186 -10.96 1.47 15.85
C ASP A 186 -10.34 0.79 17.09
N GLU A 187 -11.19 0.44 18.07
CA GLU A 187 -10.80 -0.20 19.34
C GLU A 187 -10.39 -1.68 19.18
N GLY A 188 -10.68 -2.32 18.04
CA GLY A 188 -10.42 -3.75 17.79
C GLY A 188 -9.07 -4.07 17.14
N TYR A 189 -8.23 -3.07 16.93
CA TYR A 189 -7.17 -3.12 15.93
C TYR A 189 -5.79 -3.47 16.50
N ALA A 190 -5.05 -4.37 15.85
CA ALA A 190 -3.77 -4.92 16.35
C ALA A 190 -2.53 -4.76 15.45
N GLY A 191 -2.44 -3.65 14.73
CA GLY A 191 -1.41 -3.43 13.71
C GLY A 191 -0.24 -2.54 14.11
N ARG A 192 0.67 -2.32 13.17
CA ARG A 192 1.79 -1.37 13.29
C ARG A 192 1.53 -0.16 12.41
N GLY A 193 2.01 1.01 12.81
CA GLY A 193 2.05 2.15 11.90
C GLY A 193 3.05 1.85 10.78
N ILE A 194 4.32 1.99 11.11
CA ILE A 194 5.45 1.58 10.27
C ILE A 194 6.02 0.26 10.80
N TRP A 195 6.20 -0.74 9.93
CA TRP A 195 6.96 -1.94 10.24
C TRP A 195 8.20 -2.04 9.35
N ALA A 196 9.34 -1.64 9.90
CA ALA A 196 10.63 -1.66 9.22
C ALA A 196 11.30 -3.03 9.35
N TRP A 197 11.65 -3.62 8.22
CA TRP A 197 12.35 -4.90 8.13
C TRP A 197 13.79 -4.66 7.65
N ALA A 198 14.64 -5.64 7.92
CA ALA A 198 15.98 -5.70 7.34
C ALA A 198 15.92 -6.15 5.87
N PRO A 199 16.94 -5.82 5.05
CA PRO A 199 18.11 -5.02 5.37
C PRO A 199 17.88 -3.52 5.12
N GLY A 200 18.82 -2.71 5.57
CA GLY A 200 18.92 -1.29 5.22
C GLY A 200 18.20 -0.37 6.19
N THR A 201 18.35 0.93 5.93
CA THR A 201 17.74 2.02 6.69
C THR A 201 16.43 2.43 6.04
N ILE A 202 15.39 2.57 6.85
CA ILE A 202 14.11 3.16 6.46
C ILE A 202 14.05 4.60 6.96
N GLU A 203 13.69 5.53 6.09
CA GLU A 203 13.50 6.94 6.43
C GLU A 203 12.00 7.22 6.65
N VAL A 204 11.66 7.93 7.72
CA VAL A 204 10.31 8.42 8.03
C VAL A 204 10.41 9.92 8.31
N GLU A 205 9.78 10.74 7.48
CA GLU A 205 9.93 12.20 7.56
C GLU A 205 8.60 12.94 7.40
N ASN A 206 8.37 13.98 8.20
CA ASN A 206 7.19 14.83 8.11
C ASN A 206 5.87 14.03 8.13
N CYS A 207 5.77 13.05 9.03
CA CYS A 207 4.62 12.16 9.13
C CYS A 207 3.79 12.40 10.40
N GLN A 208 2.55 11.91 10.37
CA GLN A 208 1.64 11.90 11.51
C GLN A 208 1.18 10.46 11.77
N ILE A 209 1.55 9.86 12.91
CA ILE A 209 1.30 8.44 13.20
C ILE A 209 0.44 8.30 14.45
N GLU A 210 -0.88 8.41 14.28
CA GLU A 210 -1.87 8.31 15.35
C GLU A 210 -2.37 6.86 15.46
N MET A 211 -2.19 6.23 16.64
CA MET A 211 -2.38 4.79 16.82
C MET A 211 -3.38 4.43 17.92
N ASN A 212 -4.19 5.39 18.38
CA ASN A 212 -5.16 5.24 19.49
C ASN A 212 -4.56 4.56 20.73
N GLY A 213 -3.28 4.84 21.01
CA GLY A 213 -2.50 4.27 22.11
C GLY A 213 -2.36 2.74 22.11
N ASN A 214 -2.70 2.07 21.02
CA ASN A 214 -2.59 0.62 20.91
C ASN A 214 -1.43 0.25 19.98
N HIS A 215 -0.77 -0.87 20.29
CA HIS A 215 0.30 -1.46 19.47
C HIS A 215 1.55 -0.59 19.34
N THR A 216 2.16 -0.54 18.16
CA THR A 216 3.46 0.10 17.94
C THR A 216 3.35 1.08 16.78
N ALA A 217 3.67 2.35 17.02
CA ALA A 217 3.70 3.34 15.95
C ALA A 217 4.82 3.03 14.95
N ILE A 218 6.01 2.69 15.45
CA ILE A 218 7.16 2.27 14.63
C ILE A 218 7.77 1.00 15.21
N ASP A 219 7.68 -0.11 14.47
CA ASP A 219 8.26 -1.40 14.83
C ASP A 219 9.48 -1.67 13.93
N ALA A 220 10.67 -1.70 14.54
CA ALA A 220 11.94 -1.89 13.86
C ALA A 220 12.51 -3.28 14.10
N GLY A 221 12.64 -4.04 13.01
CA GLY A 221 13.20 -5.38 12.98
C GLY A 221 12.13 -6.47 12.93
N ALA A 222 12.49 -7.60 12.33
CA ALA A 222 11.60 -8.73 12.21
C ALA A 222 12.39 -10.04 12.03
N ASN A 223 11.80 -11.16 12.41
CA ASN A 223 12.39 -12.50 12.21
C ASN A 223 13.83 -12.66 12.73
N GLY A 224 14.14 -12.00 13.85
CA GLY A 224 15.47 -12.03 14.46
C GLY A 224 16.54 -11.25 13.69
N GLN A 225 16.15 -10.40 12.73
CA GLN A 225 17.03 -9.48 12.02
C GLN A 225 16.76 -8.04 12.45
N GLY A 226 17.82 -7.30 12.76
CA GLY A 226 17.76 -5.89 13.10
C GLY A 226 17.81 -5.00 11.87
N THR A 227 17.22 -3.80 11.98
CA THR A 227 17.16 -2.77 10.93
C THR A 227 17.43 -1.39 11.52
N GLN A 228 17.68 -0.40 10.66
CA GLN A 228 17.81 0.99 11.07
C GLN A 228 16.58 1.78 10.64
N VAL A 229 16.10 2.69 11.47
CA VAL A 229 15.06 3.65 11.10
C VAL A 229 15.53 5.05 11.50
N VAL A 230 15.42 6.00 10.59
CA VAL A 230 15.61 7.43 10.89
C VAL A 230 14.24 8.09 10.82
N VAL A 231 13.88 8.77 11.91
CA VAL A 231 12.60 9.46 12.07
C VAL A 231 12.90 10.95 12.24
N ALA A 232 12.42 11.77 11.32
CA ALA A 232 12.65 13.21 11.32
C ALA A 232 11.33 13.97 11.22
N ASP A 233 11.19 15.06 11.97
CA ASP A 233 10.04 15.98 11.90
C ASP A 233 8.67 15.25 11.89
N THR A 234 8.55 14.15 12.63
CA THR A 234 7.40 13.25 12.60
C THR A 234 6.81 13.13 13.99
N ASP A 235 5.49 13.24 14.10
CA ASP A 235 4.78 12.95 15.35
C ASP A 235 4.26 11.52 15.35
N TYR A 236 4.45 10.82 16.46
CA TYR A 236 3.93 9.46 16.65
C TYR A 236 3.25 9.30 18.01
N ASP A 237 2.24 8.46 18.09
CA ASP A 237 1.48 8.25 19.33
C ASP A 237 2.40 7.79 20.48
N GLU A 238 2.47 8.58 21.56
CA GLU A 238 3.34 8.31 22.73
C GLU A 238 3.07 6.94 23.35
N GLN A 239 1.80 6.55 23.43
CA GLN A 239 1.38 5.33 24.12
C GLN A 239 1.63 4.09 23.26
N ALA A 240 1.47 4.18 21.93
CA ALA A 240 1.87 3.11 21.03
C ALA A 240 3.41 3.00 20.93
N GLY A 241 4.10 4.14 20.87
CA GLY A 241 5.55 4.22 20.98
C GLY A 241 6.32 3.50 19.87
N ILE A 242 7.60 3.24 20.16
CA ILE A 242 8.57 2.67 19.23
C ILE A 242 9.09 1.34 19.81
N ALA A 243 9.15 0.30 18.98
CA ALA A 243 9.74 -0.99 19.34
C ALA A 243 11.00 -1.27 18.52
N GLU A 244 12.09 -1.63 19.21
CA GLU A 244 13.34 -2.06 18.59
C GLU A 244 13.57 -3.55 18.85
N HIS A 245 13.83 -4.32 17.79
CA HIS A 245 14.03 -5.76 17.86
C HIS A 245 15.37 -6.19 17.27
N ALA A 246 15.94 -7.28 17.79
CA ALA A 246 17.13 -7.93 17.23
C ALA A 246 18.34 -6.99 16.97
N GLY A 247 18.51 -5.97 17.83
CA GLY A 247 19.58 -4.99 17.70
C GLY A 247 19.29 -3.87 16.69
N SER A 248 18.03 -3.71 16.27
CA SER A 248 17.58 -2.55 15.52
C SER A 248 17.83 -1.25 16.29
N ASN A 249 17.91 -0.15 15.55
CA ASN A 249 17.93 1.17 16.14
C ASN A 249 17.01 2.14 15.39
N VAL A 250 16.22 2.89 16.15
CA VAL A 250 15.43 4.03 15.70
C VAL A 250 16.09 5.32 16.20
N GLN A 251 16.45 6.18 15.26
CA GLN A 251 17.08 7.47 15.52
C GLN A 251 16.04 8.58 15.31
N LEU A 252 15.81 9.36 16.36
CA LEU A 252 14.90 10.52 16.30
C LEU A 252 15.70 11.79 16.02
N GLU A 253 15.25 12.56 15.04
CA GLU A 253 15.86 13.78 14.55
C GLU A 253 14.82 14.90 14.38
N GLY A 254 15.30 16.13 14.15
CA GLY A 254 14.43 17.27 13.88
C GLY A 254 13.47 17.60 15.02
N ASP A 255 12.26 18.02 14.66
CA ASP A 255 11.14 18.33 15.54
C ASP A 255 10.21 17.11 15.73
N THR A 256 10.79 15.92 15.88
CA THR A 256 10.03 14.69 16.16
C THR A 256 9.39 14.76 17.55
N GLY A 257 8.05 14.67 17.59
CA GLY A 257 7.25 14.73 18.80
C GLY A 257 6.34 13.51 18.99
N THR A 258 5.39 13.63 19.91
CA THR A 258 4.50 12.53 20.29
C THR A 258 3.02 12.90 20.41
N ASP A 259 2.61 13.97 19.75
CA ASP A 259 1.24 14.49 19.75
C ASP A 259 0.71 14.52 18.30
N PRO A 260 0.54 13.35 17.66
CA PRO A 260 0.18 13.29 16.26
C PRO A 260 -1.25 13.80 16.04
N GLU A 261 -1.45 14.52 14.94
CA GLU A 261 -2.74 14.89 14.39
C GLU A 261 -2.88 14.23 13.02
N ALA A 262 -3.52 13.05 12.95
CA ALA A 262 -3.65 12.37 11.66
C ALA A 262 -4.57 13.17 10.72
N ILE A 263 -4.05 13.47 9.53
CA ILE A 263 -4.75 14.21 8.48
C ILE A 263 -4.59 13.47 7.15
N ILE A 264 -5.64 13.48 6.33
CA ILE A 264 -5.50 13.07 4.93
C ILE A 264 -4.67 14.16 4.24
N PRO A 265 -3.48 13.85 3.66
CA PRO A 265 -2.64 14.86 3.02
C PRO A 265 -3.36 15.56 1.86
N ASP A 266 -2.98 16.81 1.59
CA ASP A 266 -3.51 17.58 0.45
C ASP A 266 -3.26 16.83 -0.87
N GLY A 267 -4.27 16.82 -1.75
CA GLY A 267 -4.24 16.10 -3.03
C GLY A 267 -4.49 14.60 -2.94
N THR A 268 -4.65 14.05 -1.73
CA THR A 268 -4.96 12.62 -1.55
C THR A 268 -6.47 12.38 -1.65
N PRO A 269 -6.92 11.47 -2.53
CA PRO A 269 -8.33 11.32 -2.81
C PRO A 269 -9.08 10.78 -1.60
N THR A 270 -10.29 11.28 -1.41
CA THR A 270 -11.17 10.90 -0.28
C THR A 270 -12.37 10.05 -0.70
N SER A 271 -12.52 9.79 -2.00
CA SER A 271 -13.50 8.84 -2.53
C SER A 271 -12.98 8.16 -3.79
N ALA A 272 -13.63 7.05 -4.16
CA ALA A 272 -13.33 6.31 -5.37
C ALA A 272 -13.57 7.16 -6.62
N GLU A 273 -14.65 7.93 -6.65
CA GLU A 273 -14.99 8.79 -7.79
C GLU A 273 -14.00 9.95 -7.93
N ALA A 274 -13.55 10.57 -6.82
CA ALA A 274 -12.56 11.65 -6.85
C ALA A 274 -11.22 11.16 -7.42
N ALA A 275 -10.75 9.98 -6.95
CA ALA A 275 -9.57 9.34 -7.50
C ALA A 275 -9.74 9.03 -8.99
N ALA A 276 -10.84 8.39 -9.39
CA ALA A 276 -11.09 7.98 -10.77
C ALA A 276 -11.17 9.17 -11.75
N ALA A 277 -11.73 10.30 -11.30
CA ALA A 277 -11.85 11.53 -12.10
C ALA A 277 -10.54 12.34 -12.17
N GLY A 278 -9.65 12.20 -11.20
CA GLY A 278 -8.42 12.98 -11.12
C GLY A 278 -8.64 14.41 -10.61
N ASP A 279 -9.59 14.61 -9.69
CA ASP A 279 -10.13 15.93 -9.31
C ASP A 279 -9.47 16.58 -8.07
N ASP A 280 -8.33 16.08 -7.57
CA ASP A 280 -7.69 16.52 -6.32
C ASP A 280 -6.38 17.33 -6.49
#